data_AF-A0AAD7G785-F1
#
_entry.id   AF-A0AAD7G785-F1
#
_cell.length_a   1.000
_cell.length_b   1.000
_cell.length_c   1.000
_cell.angle_alpha   90.00
_cell.angle_beta   90.00
_cell.angle_gamma   90.00
#
_symmetry.space_group_name_H-M   'P 1'
#
loop_
_entity.id
_entity.type
_entity.pdbx_description
1 polymer ?
#
loop_
_entity_poly.entity_id
_entity_poly.type
_entity_poly.pdbx_seq_one_letter_code
_entity_poly.pdbx_strand_id
1 'polypeptide(L)' 'MVSFRALLVSVATIAVAGVVGLPTTPGSLTTKSVDDTCTAQWGQCGGQGWTGSTCCAAGTTCQVSCTFYSQCLP' A
#
# COMPACT_ATOMS: atom_id res chain seq x y z
N MET A 1 17.34 6.66 -35.90
CA MET A 1 16.66 7.71 -36.69
C MET A 1 15.32 7.18 -37.20
N VAL A 2 14.41 6.80 -36.30
CA VAL A 2 13.09 6.30 -36.69
C VAL A 2 12.03 7.01 -35.86
N SER A 3 11.60 8.12 -36.46
CA SER A 3 10.35 8.85 -36.33
C SER A 3 9.24 8.16 -35.51
N PHE A 4 9.00 8.62 -34.28
CA PHE A 4 7.79 8.31 -33.52
C PHE A 4 6.73 9.40 -33.80
N ARG A 5 6.12 9.35 -34.99
CA ARG A 5 4.91 10.11 -35.28
C ARG A 5 3.74 9.15 -35.55
N ALA A 6 2.69 9.38 -34.76
CA ALA A 6 1.28 9.06 -34.98
C ALA A 6 0.81 7.61 -34.75
N LEU A 7 -0.06 7.44 -33.73
CA LEU A 7 -1.42 6.85 -33.78
C LEU A 7 -1.92 6.75 -32.31
N LEU A 8 -2.87 7.57 -31.85
CA LEU A 8 -4.33 7.35 -31.93
C LEU A 8 -4.82 6.06 -31.25
N VAL A 9 -4.94 6.05 -29.92
CA VAL A 9 -5.90 5.23 -29.15
C VAL A 9 -6.43 6.12 -28.02
N SER A 10 -7.48 6.91 -28.23
CA SER A 10 -8.89 6.54 -28.08
C SER A 10 -9.25 5.91 -26.73
N VAL A 11 -9.91 6.75 -25.91
CA VAL A 11 -11.06 6.42 -25.04
C VAL A 11 -10.80 5.50 -23.85
N ALA A 12 -10.83 6.06 -22.64
CA ALA A 12 -11.92 5.84 -21.69
C ALA A 12 -11.62 6.55 -20.37
N THR A 13 -12.34 7.64 -20.13
CA THR A 13 -12.70 8.07 -18.78
C THR A 13 -13.32 6.89 -18.04
N ILE A 14 -12.56 6.21 -17.18
CA ILE A 14 -13.15 5.34 -16.17
C ILE A 14 -13.66 6.27 -15.07
N ALA A 15 -14.93 6.62 -15.18
CA ALA A 15 -15.69 7.14 -14.05
C ALA A 15 -15.75 6.04 -13.00
N VAL A 16 -15.00 6.18 -11.90
CA VAL A 16 -15.20 5.34 -10.72
C VAL A 16 -16.26 6.02 -9.86
N ALA A 17 -17.52 5.75 -10.20
CA ALA A 17 -18.64 6.02 -9.33
C ALA A 17 -18.66 4.97 -8.21
N GLY A 18 -18.60 5.42 -6.95
CA GLY A 18 -18.97 4.61 -5.78
C GLY A 18 -17.81 4.08 -4.96
N VAL A 19 -17.30 4.89 -4.03
CA VAL A 19 -16.68 4.38 -2.78
C VAL A 19 -17.65 4.61 -1.62
N VAL A 20 -18.86 4.06 -1.71
CA VAL A 20 -19.75 3.98 -0.54
C VAL A 20 -19.41 2.71 0.24
N GLY A 21 -18.67 2.90 1.33
CA GLY A 21 -18.47 1.90 2.38
C GLY A 21 -17.13 1.16 2.35
N LEU A 22 -16.04 1.83 2.70
CA LEU A 22 -14.80 1.17 3.11
C LEU A 22 -14.59 1.47 4.60
N PRO A 23 -14.28 0.49 5.48
CA PRO A 23 -13.70 0.85 6.77
C PRO A 23 -12.46 1.68 6.47
N THR A 24 -12.45 2.92 6.98
CA THR A 24 -11.32 3.83 6.87
C THR A 24 -10.15 3.25 7.66
N THR A 25 -9.38 2.37 7.04
CA THR A 25 -8.00 2.12 7.43
C THR A 25 -7.22 3.39 7.10
N PRO A 26 -6.54 4.04 8.07
CA PRO A 26 -5.71 5.20 7.80
C PRO A 26 -4.67 4.84 6.74
N GLY A 27 -4.68 5.60 5.65
CA GLY A 27 -3.85 5.30 4.49
C GLY A 27 -2.37 5.26 4.81
N SER A 28 -1.67 4.41 4.06
CA SER A 28 -0.36 4.79 3.54
C SER A 28 -0.31 4.39 2.08
N LEU A 29 -0.89 5.26 1.24
CA LEU A 29 -0.64 5.25 -0.20
C LEU A 29 0.66 6.02 -0.43
N THR A 30 1.78 5.31 -0.32
CA THR A 30 2.95 5.58 -1.16
C THR A 30 3.46 4.25 -1.67
N THR A 31 3.22 4.05 -2.96
CA THR A 31 3.68 3.00 -3.86
C THR A 31 5.07 2.46 -3.51
N LYS A 32 5.09 1.31 -2.84
CA LYS A 32 6.11 0.26 -3.01
C LYS A 32 5.40 -1.09 -3.11
N SER A 33 4.88 -1.38 -4.32
CA SER A 33 4.69 -2.76 -4.77
C SER A 33 6.04 -3.20 -5.35
N VAL A 34 6.47 -4.44 -5.29
CA VAL A 34 5.81 -5.75 -5.42
C VAL A 34 6.93 -6.67 -4.89
N ASP A 35 6.87 -7.34 -3.75
CA ASP A 35 6.43 -8.74 -3.55
C ASP A 35 6.24 -9.05 -2.04
N ASP A 36 6.25 -8.02 -1.19
CA ASP A 36 6.33 -8.19 0.26
C ASP A 36 4.97 -8.57 0.85
N THR A 37 4.76 -9.88 0.92
CA THR A 37 3.79 -10.54 1.81
C THR A 37 3.65 -9.74 3.10
N CYS A 38 2.41 -9.41 3.48
CA CYS A 38 2.19 -8.63 4.70
C CYS A 38 2.86 -9.29 5.90
N THR A 39 3.43 -8.45 6.75
CA THR A 39 4.12 -8.87 7.96
C THR A 39 3.18 -9.74 8.79
N ALA A 40 3.66 -10.92 9.17
CA ALA A 40 2.92 -11.84 10.03
C ALA A 40 2.59 -11.20 11.39
N GLN A 41 1.62 -11.77 12.10
CA GLN A 41 1.35 -11.37 13.48
C GLN A 41 2.66 -11.40 14.30
N TRP A 42 2.87 -10.37 15.11
CA TRP A 42 4.07 -10.11 15.92
C TRP A 42 5.32 -9.66 15.14
N GLY A 43 5.25 -9.54 13.81
CA GLY A 43 6.35 -9.00 13.02
C GLY A 43 6.38 -7.45 12.98
N GLN A 44 7.48 -6.90 12.46
CA GLN A 44 7.65 -5.46 12.29
C GLN A 44 6.91 -4.93 11.04
N CYS A 45 6.02 -3.95 11.25
CA CYS A 45 5.25 -3.29 10.19
C CYS A 45 5.63 -1.83 10.00
N GLY A 46 6.52 -1.29 10.81
CA GLY A 46 6.84 0.13 10.75
C GLY A 46 7.95 0.55 11.70
N GLY A 47 8.29 1.83 11.61
CA GLY A 47 9.36 2.47 12.37
C GLY A 47 10.23 3.35 11.49
N GLN A 48 10.90 4.33 12.11
CA GLN A 48 11.88 5.16 11.44
C GLN A 48 13.01 4.29 10.86
N GLY A 49 13.21 4.38 9.54
CA GLY A 49 14.20 3.57 8.82
C GLY A 49 13.71 2.17 8.39
N TRP A 50 12.46 1.80 8.63
CA TRP A 50 11.90 0.53 8.16
C TRP A 50 11.70 0.55 6.64
N THR A 51 12.28 -0.43 5.95
CA THR A 51 12.20 -0.56 4.48
C THR A 51 11.38 -1.77 4.01
N GLY A 52 10.86 -2.56 4.94
CA GLY A 52 10.06 -3.76 4.65
C GLY A 52 8.57 -3.48 4.48
N SER A 53 7.75 -4.52 4.51
CA SER A 53 6.30 -4.40 4.40
C SER A 53 5.73 -3.54 5.52
N THR A 54 4.85 -2.61 5.16
CA THR A 54 4.07 -1.81 6.12
C THR A 54 2.66 -2.34 6.33
N CYS A 55 2.29 -3.40 5.60
CA CYS A 55 1.04 -4.08 5.81
C CYS A 55 1.19 -5.23 6.82
N CYS A 56 0.14 -5.43 7.61
CA CYS A 56 0.03 -6.55 8.54
C CYS A 56 -0.89 -7.63 7.95
N ALA A 57 -0.70 -8.88 8.36
CA ALA A 57 -1.57 -9.99 7.99
C ALA A 57 -3.04 -9.67 8.31
N ALA A 58 -3.96 -10.22 7.52
CA ALA A 58 -5.39 -10.00 7.72
C ALA A 58 -5.82 -10.35 9.15
N GLY A 59 -6.56 -9.46 9.80
CA GLY A 59 -6.97 -9.62 11.20
C GLY A 59 -5.92 -9.14 12.22
N THR A 60 -4.87 -8.44 11.79
CA THR A 60 -3.90 -7.78 12.67
C THR A 60 -3.69 -6.33 12.24
N THR A 61 -3.35 -5.47 13.20
CA THR A 61 -3.15 -4.04 13.02
C THR A 61 -1.73 -3.65 13.43
N CYS A 62 -1.13 -2.75 12.66
CA CYS A 62 0.19 -2.21 12.98
C CYS A 62 0.09 -1.26 14.20
N GLN A 63 0.63 -1.67 15.34
CA GLN A 63 0.68 -0.90 16.57
C GLN A 63 2.09 -0.36 16.78
N VAL A 64 2.20 0.94 17.03
CA VAL A 64 3.50 1.59 17.25
C VAL A 64 3.97 1.30 18.67
N SER A 65 5.08 0.59 18.82
CA SER A 65 5.71 0.39 20.14
C SER A 65 6.70 1.51 20.46
N CYS A 66 7.49 1.93 19.48
CA CYS A 66 8.54 2.95 19.61
C CYS A 66 8.76 3.69 18.28
N THR A 67 9.52 4.80 18.30
CA THR A 67 9.88 5.59 17.10
C THR A 67 10.47 4.75 15.96
N PHE A 68 11.25 3.72 16.30
CA PHE A 68 11.94 2.86 15.32
C PHE A 68 11.25 1.50 15.11
N TYR A 69 10.14 1.21 15.81
CA TYR A 69 9.53 -0.12 15.78
C TYR A 69 8.01 -0.09 15.96
N SER A 70 7.32 -0.75 15.04
CA SER A 70 5.88 -0.98 15.09
C SER A 70 5.59 -2.46 14.82
N GLN A 71 4.71 -3.07 15.61
CA GLN A 71 4.43 -4.50 15.59
C GLN A 71 3.00 -4.79 15.13
N CYS A 72 2.81 -5.84 14.32
CA CYS A 72 1.48 -6.33 13.96
C CYS A 72 0.85 -7.05 15.15
N LEU A 73 -0.15 -6.46 15.78
CA LEU A 73 -0.90 -7.04 16.89
C LEU A 73 -2.32 -7.41 16.45
N PRO A 74 -2.95 -8.44 17.03
CA PRO A 74 -4.37 -8.72 16.77
C PRO A 74 -5.26 -7.52 17.13
#